data_AF-A0AAU4LFT1-F1
#
_entry.id   AF-A0AAU4LFT1-F1
#
_cell.length_a   1.000
_cell.length_b   1.000
_cell.length_c   1.000
_cell.angle_alpha   90.00
_cell.angle_beta   90.00
_cell.angle_gamma   90.00
#
_symmetry.space_group_name_H-M   'P 1'
#
loop_
_entity.id
_entity.type
_entity.pdbx_description
1 polymer ?
#
loop_
_entity_poly.entity_id
_entity_poly.type
_entity_poly.pdbx_seq_one_letter_code
_entity_poly.pdbx_strand_id
1 'polypeptide(L)'
;MVWSLDEDTVFQVTRDRTSGEFCCFFYGSDRDELVRLLGEAEQELDVWRIPELLNEPYEETDPRMLVQSIFRLGLGAPPVHSPEFMPPLANALAHENPMVRAAAARTTAYMEWPELFPIVQAMAEGDTDQRVQAEAEKIVTVYRRAGLGDA
;
A
#
# COMPACT_ATOMS: atom_id res chain seq x y z
N MET A 1 16.89 18.46 -12.33
CA MET A 1 16.64 19.52 -11.33
C MET A 1 17.52 19.29 -10.12
N VAL A 2 17.85 20.32 -9.35
CA VAL A 2 18.58 20.19 -8.07
C VAL A 2 17.76 20.90 -7.01
N TRP A 3 17.24 20.16 -6.03
CA TRP A 3 16.61 20.75 -4.86
C TRP A 3 17.68 21.12 -3.84
N SER A 4 17.55 22.30 -3.25
CA SER A 4 18.33 22.68 -2.08
C SER A 4 17.52 22.26 -0.86
N LEU A 5 18.12 21.43 -0.01
CA LEU A 5 17.58 21.06 1.29
C LEU A 5 18.33 21.85 2.36
N ASP A 6 17.65 22.20 3.45
CA ASP A 6 18.32 22.72 4.63
C ASP A 6 19.05 21.59 5.39
N GLU A 7 19.74 21.93 6.48
CA GLU A 7 20.52 20.95 7.25
C GLU A 7 19.66 19.92 8.00
N ASP A 8 18.38 20.22 8.23
CA ASP A 8 17.45 19.37 8.98
C ASP A 8 16.58 18.49 8.07
N THR A 9 16.51 18.81 6.78
CA THR A 9 15.70 18.10 5.81
C THR A 9 16.46 16.99 5.10
N VAL A 10 15.89 15.79 5.13
CA VAL A 10 16.41 14.63 4.41
C VAL A 10 15.42 14.20 3.33
N PHE A 11 15.89 14.12 2.09
CA PHE A 11 15.19 13.44 1.00
C PHE A 11 15.74 12.02 0.81
N GLN A 12 14.85 11.04 0.83
CA GLN A 12 15.19 9.65 0.60
C GLN A 12 14.33 9.04 -0.49
N VAL A 13 14.97 8.34 -1.43
CA VAL A 13 14.30 7.45 -2.38
C VAL A 13 14.59 6.01 -1.98
N THR A 14 13.54 5.21 -1.82
CA THR A 14 13.66 3.78 -1.57
C THR A 14 12.90 3.00 -2.63
N ARG A 15 13.39 1.81 -2.96
CA ARG A 15 12.65 0.86 -3.79
C ARG A 15 12.05 -0.21 -2.89
N ASP A 16 10.72 -0.28 -2.84
CA ASP A 16 10.03 -1.31 -2.09
C ASP A 16 10.36 -2.69 -2.68
N ARG A 17 10.80 -3.61 -1.83
CA ARG A 17 11.34 -4.91 -2.27
C ARG A 17 10.27 -5.85 -2.80
N THR A 18 9.03 -5.67 -2.36
CA THR A 18 7.93 -6.56 -2.67
C THR A 18 7.26 -6.17 -3.98
N SER A 19 6.94 -4.90 -4.15
CA SER A 19 6.27 -4.32 -5.31
C SER A 19 7.24 -3.83 -6.38
N GLY A 20 8.48 -3.53 -6.00
CA GLY A 20 9.45 -2.89 -6.88
C GLY A 20 9.20 -1.40 -7.13
N GLU A 21 8.17 -0.82 -6.50
CA GLU A 21 7.82 0.61 -6.59
C GLU A 21 8.86 1.50 -5.92
N PHE A 22 8.98 2.73 -6.41
CA PHE A 22 9.80 3.75 -5.79
C PHE A 22 8.95 4.64 -4.88
N CYS A 23 9.38 4.76 -3.63
CA CYS A 23 8.79 5.69 -2.66
C CYS A 23 9.77 6.81 -2.37
N CYS A 24 9.26 8.04 -2.40
CA CYS A 24 9.99 9.26 -2.08
C CYS A 24 9.54 9.77 -0.71
N PHE A 25 10.49 10.01 0.19
CA PHE A 25 10.21 10.49 1.54
C PHE A 25 10.99 11.77 1.83
N PHE A 26 10.32 12.70 2.48
CA PHE A 26 10.94 13.88 3.08
C PHE A 26 10.80 13.77 4.60
N TYR A 27 11.91 13.93 5.31
CA TYR A 27 11.97 13.96 6.77
C TYR A 27 12.54 15.31 7.21
N GLY A 28 12.04 15.86 8.32
CA GLY A 28 12.49 17.12 8.88
C GLY A 28 11.59 17.55 10.04
N SER A 29 12.00 18.57 10.78
CA SER A 29 11.20 19.14 11.87
C SER A 29 10.29 20.30 11.44
N ASP A 30 10.64 20.99 10.33
CA ASP A 30 9.82 22.06 9.76
C ASP A 30 8.75 21.50 8.82
N ARG A 31 7.52 21.43 9.33
CA ARG A 31 6.36 20.93 8.57
C ARG A 31 6.03 21.78 7.35
N ASP A 32 6.17 23.10 7.41
CA ASP A 32 5.79 23.97 6.31
C ASP A 32 6.79 23.83 5.15
N GLU A 33 8.07 23.69 5.48
CA GLU A 33 9.11 23.36 4.51
C GLU A 33 8.90 21.99 3.87
N LEU A 34 8.57 20.95 4.65
CA LEU A 34 8.25 19.62 4.12
C LEU A 34 7.05 19.67 3.15
N VAL A 35 6.01 20.44 3.48
CA VAL A 35 4.84 20.61 2.61
C VAL A 35 5.22 21.33 1.31
N ARG A 36 6.06 22.36 1.39
CA ARG A 36 6.57 23.08 0.21
C ARG A 36 7.36 22.14 -0.71
N LEU A 37 8.32 21.40 -0.14
CA LEU A 37 9.17 20.46 -0.89
C LEU A 37 8.36 19.30 -1.49
N LEU A 38 7.38 18.77 -0.77
CA LEU A 38 6.45 17.78 -1.32
C LEU A 38 5.70 18.34 -2.53
N GLY A 39 5.17 19.56 -2.43
CA GLY A 39 4.47 20.21 -3.55
C GLY A 39 5.36 20.44 -4.78
N GLU A 40 6.64 20.76 -4.58
CA GLU A 40 7.63 20.88 -5.67
C GLU A 40 7.96 19.51 -6.26
N ALA A 41 8.22 18.51 -5.42
CA ALA A 41 8.50 17.15 -5.87
C ALA A 41 7.35 16.59 -6.70
N GLU A 42 6.13 16.83 -6.25
CA GLU A 42 4.89 16.45 -6.92
C GLU A 42 4.70 17.10 -8.30
N GLN A 43 5.25 18.29 -8.54
CA GLN A 43 5.19 18.98 -9.85
C GLN A 43 6.27 18.49 -10.82
N GLU A 44 7.40 18.03 -10.28
CA GLU A 44 8.61 17.74 -11.05
C GLU A 44 8.84 16.25 -11.26
N LEU A 45 8.29 15.43 -10.38
CA LEU A 45 8.30 13.98 -10.48
C LEU A 45 6.96 13.48 -10.99
N ASP A 46 7.02 12.46 -11.83
CA ASP A 46 5.86 11.68 -12.26
C ASP A 46 5.44 10.75 -11.10
N VAL A 47 4.68 11.31 -10.16
CA VAL A 47 4.22 10.61 -8.95
C VAL A 47 2.76 10.22 -9.05
N TRP A 48 2.43 9.08 -8.45
CA TRP A 48 1.06 8.65 -8.27
C TRP A 48 0.34 9.53 -7.25
N ARG A 49 -0.72 10.20 -7.69
CA ARG A 49 -1.62 11.00 -6.86
C ARG A 49 -2.70 10.12 -6.25
N ILE A 50 -3.26 10.57 -5.13
CA ILE A 50 -4.35 9.85 -4.44
C ILE A 50 -5.49 9.45 -5.40
N PRO A 51 -6.02 10.34 -6.27
CA PRO A 51 -7.05 9.93 -7.22
C PRO A 51 -6.60 8.82 -8.19
N GLU A 52 -5.35 8.81 -8.60
CA GLU A 52 -4.82 7.78 -9.51
C GLU A 52 -4.69 6.45 -8.78
N LEU A 53 -4.16 6.47 -7.55
CA LEU A 53 -4.06 5.29 -6.68
C LEU A 53 -5.42 4.64 -6.41
N LEU A 54 -6.47 5.45 -6.25
CA LEU A 54 -7.83 4.96 -5.98
C LEU A 54 -8.53 4.42 -7.23
N ASN A 55 -8.26 4.98 -8.41
CA ASN A 55 -8.98 4.65 -9.64
C ASN A 55 -8.29 3.57 -10.49
N GLU A 56 -6.96 3.55 -10.54
CA GLU A 56 -6.20 2.61 -11.37
C GLU A 56 -6.56 1.12 -11.14
N PRO A 57 -6.82 0.64 -9.91
CA PRO A 57 -7.27 -0.73 -9.68
C PRO A 57 -8.56 -1.14 -10.42
N TYR A 58 -9.37 -0.18 -10.86
CA TYR A 58 -10.60 -0.44 -11.63
C TYR A 58 -10.40 -0.38 -13.13
N GLU A 59 -9.33 0.28 -13.59
CA GLU A 59 -9.02 0.48 -15.01
C GLU A 59 -8.16 -0.66 -15.55
N GLU A 60 -7.36 -1.28 -14.69
CA GLU A 60 -6.42 -2.31 -15.08
C GLU A 60 -7.08 -3.67 -15.34
N THR A 61 -6.88 -4.18 -16.55
CA THR A 61 -7.44 -5.46 -17.01
C THR A 61 -6.41 -6.58 -17.05
N ASP A 62 -5.12 -6.24 -17.13
CA ASP A 62 -4.04 -7.22 -17.01
C ASP A 62 -3.85 -7.57 -15.52
N PRO A 63 -3.98 -8.84 -15.10
CA PRO A 63 -3.89 -9.21 -13.69
C PRO A 63 -2.54 -8.86 -13.04
N ARG A 64 -1.44 -8.78 -13.80
CA ARG A 64 -0.13 -8.38 -13.27
C ARG A 64 -0.06 -6.89 -13.04
N MET A 65 -0.64 -6.10 -13.96
CA MET A 65 -0.73 -4.64 -13.80
C MET A 65 -1.69 -4.27 -12.67
N LEU A 66 -2.81 -5.00 -12.53
CA LEU A 66 -3.70 -4.87 -11.39
C LEU A 66 -3.00 -5.19 -10.06
N VAL A 67 -2.17 -6.25 -9.99
CA VAL A 67 -1.37 -6.51 -8.80
C VAL A 67 -0.45 -5.33 -8.45
N GLN A 68 0.14 -4.70 -9.47
CA GLN A 68 1.00 -3.54 -9.28
C GLN A 68 0.22 -2.33 -8.74
N SER A 69 -0.95 -2.02 -9.31
CA SER A 69 -1.79 -0.92 -8.83
C SER A 69 -2.29 -1.15 -7.40
N ILE A 70 -2.56 -2.39 -7.01
CA ILE A 70 -2.94 -2.75 -5.63
C ILE A 70 -1.76 -2.58 -4.66
N PHE A 71 -0.51 -2.82 -5.07
CA PHE A 71 0.63 -2.47 -4.23
C PHE A 71 0.79 -0.96 -4.07
N ARG A 72 0.64 -0.19 -5.16
CA ARG A 72 0.66 1.27 -5.10
C ARG A 72 -0.43 1.82 -4.18
N LEU A 73 -1.65 1.27 -4.26
CA LEU A 73 -2.75 1.61 -3.36
C LEU A 73 -2.37 1.44 -1.89
N GLY A 74 -1.70 0.34 -1.51
CA GLY A 74 -1.23 0.14 -0.13
C GLY A 74 -0.10 1.06 0.27
N LEU A 75 0.88 1.30 -0.60
CA LEU A 75 2.02 2.17 -0.32
C LEU A 75 1.60 3.65 -0.15
N GLY A 76 0.56 4.08 -0.85
CA GLY A 76 -0.01 5.43 -0.72
C GLY A 76 -1.15 5.55 0.28
N ALA A 77 -1.51 4.47 0.99
CA ALA A 77 -2.55 4.50 2.00
C ALA A 77 -2.09 5.30 3.24
N PRO A 78 -3.01 6.05 3.89
CA PRO A 78 -2.68 6.71 5.15
C PRO A 78 -2.45 5.69 6.28
N PRO A 79 -1.73 6.07 7.35
CA PRO A 79 -1.43 5.17 8.47
C PRO A 79 -2.64 4.82 9.35
N VAL A 80 -3.80 5.42 9.08
CA VAL A 80 -5.07 5.17 9.78
C VAL A 80 -6.13 4.81 8.76
N HIS A 81 -7.13 4.04 9.20
CA HIS A 81 -8.23 3.58 8.36
C HIS A 81 -8.80 4.72 7.50
N SER A 82 -8.83 4.49 6.19
CA SER A 82 -9.40 5.41 5.20
C SER A 82 -10.52 4.74 4.40
N PRO A 83 -11.77 5.20 4.53
CA PRO A 83 -12.90 4.64 3.79
C PRO A 83 -12.74 4.67 2.27
N GLU A 84 -11.96 5.60 1.72
CA GLU A 84 -11.78 5.78 0.27
C GLU A 84 -10.92 4.66 -0.34
N PHE A 85 -9.98 4.11 0.42
CA PHE A 85 -9.07 3.04 -0.01
C PHE A 85 -9.67 1.64 0.15
N MET A 86 -10.72 1.51 0.97
CA MET A 86 -11.36 0.22 1.23
C MET A 86 -12.04 -0.39 -0.01
N PRO A 87 -12.81 0.35 -0.84
CA PRO A 87 -13.45 -0.21 -2.02
C PRO A 87 -12.50 -0.88 -3.02
N PRO A 88 -11.39 -0.24 -3.48
CA PRO A 88 -10.49 -0.90 -4.43
C PRO A 88 -9.78 -2.10 -3.81
N LEU A 89 -9.39 -2.01 -2.53
CA LEU A 89 -8.79 -3.12 -1.81
C LEU A 89 -9.76 -4.30 -1.64
N ALA A 90 -11.00 -4.04 -1.24
CA ALA A 90 -12.03 -5.07 -1.05
C ALA A 90 -12.33 -5.81 -2.36
N ASN A 91 -12.38 -5.08 -3.48
CA ASN A 91 -12.53 -5.68 -4.81
C ASN A 91 -11.37 -6.63 -5.13
N ALA A 92 -10.14 -6.23 -4.83
CA ALA A 92 -8.96 -7.07 -5.05
C ALA A 92 -8.90 -8.30 -4.12
N LEU A 93 -9.29 -8.15 -2.85
CA LEU A 93 -9.39 -9.26 -1.88
C LEU A 93 -10.43 -10.31 -2.29
N ALA A 94 -11.49 -9.91 -3.01
CA ALA A 94 -12.54 -10.78 -3.51
C ALA A 94 -12.36 -11.19 -4.99
N HIS A 95 -11.23 -10.83 -5.62
CA HIS A 95 -11.03 -10.98 -7.05
C HIS A 95 -11.02 -12.46 -7.50
N GLU A 96 -11.51 -12.76 -8.70
CA GLU A 96 -11.57 -14.14 -9.21
C GLU A 96 -10.17 -14.77 -9.39
N ASN A 97 -9.20 -13.96 -9.82
CA ASN A 97 -7.82 -14.39 -10.00
C ASN A 97 -7.10 -14.53 -8.64
N PRO A 98 -6.62 -15.73 -8.26
CA PRO A 98 -5.94 -15.95 -6.97
C PRO A 98 -4.65 -15.15 -6.83
N MET A 99 -3.97 -14.81 -7.93
CA MET A 99 -2.79 -13.94 -7.87
C MET A 99 -3.12 -12.55 -7.35
N VAL A 100 -4.26 -11.99 -7.75
CA VAL A 100 -4.74 -10.68 -7.30
C VAL A 100 -5.15 -10.74 -5.83
N ARG A 101 -5.88 -11.78 -5.40
CA ARG A 101 -6.23 -11.97 -3.98
C ARG A 101 -5.01 -12.10 -3.08
N ALA A 102 -4.01 -12.89 -3.48
CA ALA A 102 -2.77 -13.04 -2.72
C ALA A 102 -2.00 -11.71 -2.61
N ALA A 103 -1.95 -10.92 -3.68
CA ALA A 103 -1.34 -9.59 -3.64
C ALA A 103 -2.12 -8.64 -2.72
N ALA A 104 -3.46 -8.62 -2.82
CA ALA A 104 -4.30 -7.80 -1.96
C ALA A 104 -4.17 -8.14 -0.48
N ALA A 105 -4.10 -9.44 -0.14
CA ALA A 105 -3.81 -9.88 1.22
C ALA A 105 -2.45 -9.38 1.70
N ARG A 106 -1.41 -9.43 0.84
CA ARG A 106 -0.09 -8.87 1.18
C ARG A 106 -0.14 -7.35 1.36
N THR A 107 -0.88 -6.65 0.52
CA THR A 107 -1.02 -5.19 0.56
C THR A 107 -1.55 -4.68 1.89
N THR A 108 -2.37 -5.47 2.61
CA THR A 108 -2.88 -5.05 3.92
C THR A 108 -1.77 -4.80 4.94
N ALA A 109 -0.61 -5.44 4.79
CA ALA A 109 0.55 -5.20 5.66
C ALA A 109 1.23 -3.84 5.44
N TYR A 110 0.97 -3.12 4.35
CA TYR A 110 1.38 -1.72 4.20
C TYR A 110 0.45 -0.77 4.95
N MET A 111 -0.82 -1.15 5.08
CA MET A 111 -1.85 -0.32 5.70
C MET A 111 -1.87 -0.51 7.22
N GLU A 112 -1.66 -1.75 7.69
CA GLU A 112 -1.66 -2.11 9.12
C GLU A 112 -2.93 -1.68 9.86
N TRP A 113 -4.06 -1.58 9.15
CA TRP A 113 -5.35 -1.25 9.75
C TRP A 113 -5.92 -2.47 10.48
N PRO A 114 -6.27 -2.37 11.78
CA PRO A 114 -6.82 -3.48 12.56
C PRO A 114 -8.02 -4.16 11.89
N GLU A 115 -8.88 -3.39 11.23
CA GLU A 115 -10.12 -3.86 10.59
C GLU A 115 -9.88 -4.82 9.41
N LEU A 116 -8.66 -4.84 8.86
CA LEU A 116 -8.28 -5.79 7.81
C LEU A 116 -7.92 -7.17 8.37
N PHE A 117 -7.65 -7.29 9.68
CA PHE A 117 -7.25 -8.55 10.30
C PHE A 117 -8.28 -9.67 10.12
N PRO A 118 -9.58 -9.47 10.44
CA PRO A 118 -10.58 -10.53 10.27
C PRO A 118 -10.69 -11.01 8.82
N ILE A 119 -10.45 -10.11 7.85
CA ILE A 119 -10.53 -10.42 6.43
C ILE A 119 -9.38 -11.34 6.02
N VAL A 120 -8.14 -10.97 6.35
CA VAL A 120 -6.97 -11.80 6.03
C VAL A 120 -6.95 -13.11 6.83
N GLN A 121 -7.50 -13.12 8.05
CA GLN A 121 -7.69 -14.36 8.80
C GLN A 121 -8.66 -15.32 8.10
N ALA A 122 -9.81 -14.83 7.63
CA ALA A 122 -10.76 -15.65 6.90
C ALA A 122 -10.16 -16.24 5.60
N MET A 123 -9.31 -15.48 4.91
CA MET A 123 -8.58 -15.97 3.74
C MET A 123 -7.59 -17.08 4.09
N ALA A 124 -6.85 -16.93 5.19
CA ALA A 124 -5.93 -17.96 5.67
C ALA A 124 -6.65 -19.28 6.01
N GLU A 125 -7.83 -19.19 6.60
CA GLU A 125 -8.61 -20.35 7.04
C GLU A 125 -9.41 -21.02 5.90
N GLY A 126 -9.75 -20.28 4.84
CA GLY A 126 -10.81 -20.71 3.92
C GLY A 126 -10.70 -20.29 2.45
N ASP A 127 -9.64 -19.61 1.99
CA ASP A 127 -9.51 -19.32 0.56
C ASP A 127 -9.45 -20.64 -0.25
N THR A 128 -10.03 -20.64 -1.45
CA THR A 128 -10.07 -21.82 -2.32
C THR A 128 -8.73 -22.15 -2.95
N ASP A 129 -7.81 -21.18 -3.04
CA ASP A 129 -6.47 -21.35 -3.56
C ASP A 129 -5.44 -21.44 -2.41
N GLN A 130 -4.71 -22.56 -2.36
CA GLN A 130 -3.72 -22.83 -1.31
C GLN A 130 -2.59 -21.80 -1.24
N ARG A 131 -2.25 -21.14 -2.36
CA ARG A 131 -1.22 -20.09 -2.36
C ARG A 131 -1.75 -18.82 -1.69
N VAL A 132 -3.04 -18.52 -1.86
CA VAL A 132 -3.68 -17.39 -1.19
C VAL A 132 -3.74 -17.67 0.31
N GLN A 133 -4.15 -18.88 0.72
CA GLN A 133 -4.13 -19.30 2.13
C GLN A 133 -2.74 -19.11 2.75
N ALA A 134 -1.70 -19.68 2.12
CA ALA A 134 -0.33 -19.59 2.62
C ALA A 134 0.21 -18.16 2.66
N GLU A 135 -0.23 -17.27 1.77
CA GLU A 135 0.14 -15.86 1.83
C GLU A 135 -0.59 -15.14 2.97
N ALA A 136 -1.89 -15.35 3.09
CA ALA A 136 -2.70 -14.79 4.16
C ALA A 136 -2.21 -15.23 5.56
N GLU A 137 -1.78 -16.48 5.73
CA GLU A 137 -1.17 -16.96 6.98
C GLU A 137 0.09 -16.17 7.40
N LYS A 138 0.92 -15.77 6.42
CA LYS A 138 2.09 -14.92 6.69
C LYS A 138 1.64 -13.55 7.18
N ILE A 139 0.61 -12.97 6.56
CA ILE A 139 0.08 -11.65 6.92
C ILE A 139 -0.59 -11.69 8.29
N VAL A 140 -1.36 -12.74 8.59
CA VAL A 140 -1.88 -12.99 9.94
C VAL A 140 -0.74 -13.02 10.98
N THR A 141 0.40 -13.64 10.64
CA THR A 141 1.59 -13.65 11.52
C THR A 141 2.17 -12.24 11.69
N VAL A 142 2.21 -11.42 10.63
CA VAL A 142 2.65 -10.02 10.69
C VAL A 142 1.74 -9.22 11.61
N TYR A 143 0.42 -9.31 11.42
CA TYR A 143 -0.57 -8.60 12.24
C TYR A 143 -0.48 -8.96 13.72
N ARG A 144 -0.36 -10.26 14.04
CA ARG A 144 -0.17 -10.70 15.44
C ARG A 144 1.10 -10.14 16.06
N ARG A 145 2.21 -10.09 15.31
CA ARG A 145 3.47 -9.49 15.78
C ARG A 145 3.36 -7.98 16.01
N ALA A 146 2.53 -7.31 15.22
CA ALA A 146 2.23 -5.88 15.37
C ALA A 146 1.19 -5.59 16.47
N GLY A 147 0.59 -6.62 17.11
CA GLY A 147 -0.45 -6.45 18.12
C GLY A 147 -1.83 -6.11 17.54
N LEU A 148 -2.05 -6.36 16.24
CA LEU A 148 -3.28 -6.06 15.51
C LEU A 148 -4.23 -7.26 15.38
N GLY A 149 -3.88 -8.41 15.98
CA GLY A 149 -4.58 -9.69 15.79
C GLY A 149 -5.65 -10.03 16.83
N ASP A 150 -5.86 -9.18 17.84
CA ASP A 150 -6.74 -9.48 18.99
C ASP A 150 -7.88 -8.45 19.13
N ALA A 151 -8.19 -7.70 18.06
CA ALA A 151 -9.24 -6.67 18.04
C ALA A 151 -10.64 -7.24 17.83
#